data_AF-A0A936MTS1-F1
#
_entry.id   AF-A0A936MTS1-F1
#
_cell.length_a   1.000
_cell.length_b   1.000
_cell.length_c   1.000
_cell.angle_alpha   90.00
_cell.angle_beta   90.00
_cell.angle_gamma   90.00
#
_symmetry.space_group_name_H-M   'P 1'
#
loop_
_entity.id
_entity.type
_entity.pdbx_description
1 polymer ?
#
loop_
_entity_poly.entity_id
_entity_poly.type
_entity_poly.pdbx_seq_one_letter_code
_entity_poly.pdbx_strand_id
1 'polypeptide(L)'
;MSDKVASTDPNALLFPAFLYGPHASCRRKMKAEAKKWTKRYEERGEFPEPKLIPVPPGSVMICLGVEADIVAFGTDTHKPCWFFYLMDELRMEVRPSSGPQYAVFQSKFDAFSCRYPWGALAVATSPTESTIDLVSRRLEAVLSFWEQLDTLRYLRIRQFTLASLMHFLYEGTIRMWVDAPAGSVKDVLRAAIERMRNASEDEIQTRLMRRLHEFADTEPELKHREWLKSQGVIEAELVHTKKTYPERLEDMKAMGPYAGFLSDLERKYPGD
;
A
#
# COMPACT_ATOMS: atom_id res chain seq x y z
N MET A 1 45.11 0.33 3.07
CA MET A 1 44.18 -0.36 2.15
C MET A 1 43.78 -1.67 2.82
N SER A 2 42.63 -1.68 3.48
CA SER A 2 42.03 -2.93 3.99
C SER A 2 40.84 -3.24 3.10
N ASP A 3 41.02 -4.20 2.21
CA ASP A 3 39.93 -4.82 1.49
C ASP A 3 39.03 -5.51 2.52
N LYS A 4 37.90 -4.88 2.81
CA LYS A 4 36.83 -5.49 3.58
C LYS A 4 36.20 -6.55 2.69
N VAL A 5 36.47 -7.79 3.06
CA VAL A 5 35.78 -9.00 2.60
C VAL A 5 34.29 -8.70 2.51
N ALA A 6 33.75 -8.74 1.29
CA ALA A 6 32.32 -8.68 1.07
C ALA A 6 31.72 -9.91 1.75
N SER A 7 31.01 -9.68 2.85
CA SER A 7 30.22 -10.71 3.52
C SER A 7 29.17 -11.20 2.53
N THR A 8 29.43 -12.33 1.88
CA THR A 8 28.46 -13.09 1.09
C THR A 8 27.57 -13.88 2.06
N ASP A 9 26.78 -13.15 2.84
CA ASP A 9 25.67 -13.74 3.58
C ASP A 9 24.61 -14.17 2.54
N PRO A 10 24.34 -15.49 2.39
CA PRO A 10 23.33 -15.99 1.45
C PRO A 10 21.91 -15.50 1.78
N ASN A 11 21.70 -14.92 2.98
CA ASN A 11 20.43 -14.36 3.42
C ASN A 11 20.41 -12.82 3.41
N ALA A 12 21.39 -12.17 2.77
CA ALA A 12 21.42 -10.71 2.70
C ALA A 12 20.11 -10.15 2.13
N LEU A 13 19.50 -9.21 2.86
CA LEU A 13 18.34 -8.48 2.36
C LEU A 13 18.77 -7.55 1.22
N LEU A 14 18.18 -7.73 0.05
CA LEU A 14 18.60 -7.04 -1.18
C LEU A 14 17.53 -6.07 -1.66
N PHE A 15 17.93 -4.83 -2.00
CA PHE A 15 17.04 -3.80 -2.54
C PHE A 15 17.61 -3.19 -3.83
N PRO A 16 16.78 -2.62 -4.71
CA PRO A 16 17.24 -1.95 -5.92
C PRO A 16 18.24 -0.82 -5.63
N ALA A 17 19.35 -0.83 -6.35
CA ALA A 17 20.48 0.06 -6.14
C ALA A 17 20.18 1.54 -6.39
N PHE A 18 19.11 1.84 -7.13
CA PHE A 18 18.67 3.22 -7.34
C PHE A 18 17.99 3.82 -6.10
N LEU A 19 17.66 3.02 -5.08
CA LEU A 19 17.03 3.48 -3.85
C LEU A 19 18.03 4.05 -2.83
N TYR A 20 19.34 3.81 -2.99
CA TYR A 20 20.35 4.24 -2.02
C TYR A 20 21.38 5.20 -2.61
N GLY A 21 21.68 6.26 -1.88
CA GLY A 21 22.66 7.28 -2.26
C GLY A 21 22.14 8.69 -1.99
N PRO A 22 22.84 9.73 -2.51
CA PRO A 22 22.30 11.09 -2.51
C PRO A 22 21.01 11.16 -3.35
N HIS A 23 20.03 11.92 -2.86
CA HIS A 23 18.67 11.95 -3.44
C HIS A 23 18.64 12.20 -4.95
N ALA A 24 19.34 13.23 -5.42
CA ALA A 24 19.39 13.56 -6.85
C ALA A 24 20.00 12.42 -7.70
N SER A 25 20.94 11.66 -7.14
CA SER A 25 21.52 10.49 -7.82
C SER A 25 20.50 9.35 -7.91
N CYS A 26 19.79 9.08 -6.81
CA CYS A 26 18.71 8.09 -6.76
C CYS A 26 17.61 8.40 -7.78
N ARG A 27 17.14 9.65 -7.84
CA ARG A 27 16.11 10.06 -8.81
C ARG A 27 16.57 9.91 -10.25
N ARG A 28 17.80 10.29 -10.59
CA ARG A 28 18.35 10.09 -11.95
C ARG A 28 18.42 8.61 -12.33
N LYS A 29 18.90 7.77 -11.40
CA LYS A 29 18.98 6.31 -11.62
C LYS A 29 17.59 5.69 -11.75
N MET A 30 16.64 6.09 -10.90
CA MET A 30 15.25 5.64 -10.98
C MET A 30 14.65 5.98 -12.35
N LYS A 31 14.81 7.22 -12.84
CA LYS A 31 14.32 7.60 -14.19
C LYS A 31 14.97 6.80 -15.32
N ALA A 32 16.25 6.45 -15.19
CA ALA A 32 16.92 5.59 -16.16
C ALA A 32 16.38 4.15 -16.12
N GLU A 33 16.13 3.60 -14.94
CA GLU A 33 15.45 2.31 -14.77
C GLU A 33 14.02 2.36 -15.32
N ALA A 34 13.25 3.41 -15.04
CA ALA A 34 11.90 3.59 -15.57
C ALA A 34 11.88 3.48 -17.10
N LYS A 35 12.75 4.24 -17.80
CA LYS A 35 12.88 4.16 -19.26
C LYS A 35 13.20 2.75 -19.75
N LYS A 36 14.06 2.02 -19.05
CA LYS A 36 14.42 0.63 -19.37
C LYS A 36 13.23 -0.32 -19.17
N TRP A 37 12.49 -0.15 -18.07
CA TRP A 37 11.32 -0.95 -17.74
C TRP A 37 10.17 -0.69 -18.72
N THR A 38 9.87 0.58 -19.01
CA THR A 38 8.87 0.97 -20.02
C THR A 38 9.16 0.32 -21.36
N LYS A 39 10.39 0.50 -21.87
CA LYS A 39 10.80 -0.09 -23.15
C LYS A 39 10.65 -1.62 -23.14
N ARG A 40 11.11 -2.30 -22.09
CA ARG A 40 11.04 -3.77 -22.00
C ARG A 40 9.60 -4.26 -21.90
N TYR A 41 8.75 -3.54 -21.16
CA TYR A 41 7.35 -3.87 -21.01
C TYR A 41 6.57 -3.65 -22.31
N GLU A 42 6.83 -2.57 -23.04
CA GLU A 42 6.24 -2.32 -24.35
C GLU A 42 6.66 -3.37 -25.38
N GLU A 43 7.93 -3.80 -25.37
CA GLU A 43 8.45 -4.78 -26.31
C GLU A 43 8.00 -6.22 -26.02
N ARG A 44 7.90 -6.62 -24.74
CA ARG A 44 7.73 -8.03 -24.34
C ARG A 44 6.71 -8.29 -23.24
N GLY A 45 6.14 -7.24 -22.65
CA GLY A 45 5.22 -7.36 -21.52
C GLY A 45 5.88 -7.89 -20.25
N GLU A 46 7.19 -7.66 -20.08
CA GLU A 46 8.04 -8.12 -18.97
C GLU A 46 8.74 -6.94 -18.27
N PHE A 47 9.20 -7.18 -17.04
CA PHE A 47 10.04 -6.23 -16.30
C PHE A 47 11.47 -6.77 -16.18
N PRO A 48 12.50 -5.95 -16.42
CA PRO A 48 13.88 -6.39 -16.29
C PRO A 48 14.30 -6.47 -14.82
N GLU A 49 15.21 -7.38 -14.50
CA GLU A 49 15.77 -7.46 -13.15
C GLU A 49 16.55 -6.18 -12.80
N PRO A 50 16.23 -5.53 -11.66
CA PRO A 50 16.99 -4.36 -11.22
C PRO A 50 18.34 -4.79 -10.67
N LYS A 51 19.33 -3.88 -10.69
CA LYS A 51 20.56 -4.10 -9.94
C LYS A 51 20.24 -4.07 -8.45
N LEU A 52 20.55 -5.15 -7.73
CA LEU A 52 20.31 -5.27 -6.30
C LEU A 52 21.59 -5.01 -5.49
N ILE A 53 21.43 -4.45 -4.28
CA ILE A 53 22.50 -4.22 -3.30
C ILE A 53 22.03 -4.61 -1.89
N PRO A 54 22.93 -5.03 -1.00
CA PRO A 54 22.58 -5.40 0.36
C PRO A 54 22.11 -4.21 1.19
N VAL A 55 21.12 -4.46 2.05
CA VAL A 55 20.58 -3.54 3.04
C VAL A 55 20.97 -4.02 4.43
N PRO A 56 21.77 -3.25 5.18
CA PRO A 56 22.09 -3.59 6.56
C PRO A 56 20.83 -3.60 7.45
N PRO A 57 20.70 -4.56 8.39
CA PRO A 57 19.68 -4.50 9.43
C PRO A 57 19.71 -3.16 10.17
N GLY A 58 18.53 -2.65 10.53
CA GLY A 58 18.34 -1.35 11.16
C GLY A 58 18.36 -0.16 10.20
N SER A 59 18.59 -0.38 8.89
CA SER A 59 18.49 0.68 7.88
C SER A 59 17.10 1.32 7.89
N VAL A 60 17.07 2.64 7.73
CA VAL A 60 15.83 3.44 7.71
C VAL A 60 15.41 3.68 6.26
N MET A 61 14.22 3.18 5.92
CA MET A 61 13.57 3.30 4.62
C MET A 61 12.60 4.48 4.63
N ILE A 62 12.84 5.48 3.78
CA ILE A 62 11.94 6.62 3.61
C ILE A 62 10.80 6.20 2.68
N CYS A 63 9.60 6.04 3.24
CA CYS A 63 8.40 5.61 2.54
C CYS A 63 7.59 6.82 2.04
N LEU A 64 6.60 6.58 1.15
CA LEU A 64 5.74 7.62 0.58
C LEU A 64 4.93 8.36 1.67
N GLY A 65 4.90 9.70 1.63
CA GLY A 65 4.20 10.56 2.60
C GLY A 65 4.70 12.02 2.56
N VAL A 66 4.09 12.92 3.34
CA VAL A 66 4.48 14.36 3.44
C VAL A 66 5.95 14.51 3.86
N GLU A 67 6.48 13.54 4.60
CA GLU A 67 7.86 13.52 5.06
C GLU A 67 8.83 13.02 4.02
N ALA A 68 8.37 12.32 2.96
CA ALA A 68 9.22 12.07 1.80
C ALA A 68 9.69 13.40 1.21
N ASP A 69 8.81 14.41 1.19
CA ASP A 69 9.16 15.77 0.77
C ASP A 69 10.00 16.49 1.83
N ILE A 70 9.61 16.48 3.10
CA ILE A 70 10.38 17.18 4.15
C ILE A 70 11.80 16.59 4.32
N VAL A 71 11.97 15.27 4.22
CA VAL A 71 13.29 14.62 4.31
C VAL A 71 14.06 14.76 2.99
N ALA A 72 13.39 14.72 1.83
CA ALA A 72 14.05 14.97 0.54
C ALA A 72 14.49 16.43 0.35
N PHE A 73 13.79 17.39 0.97
CA PHE A 73 14.00 18.82 0.77
C PHE A 73 14.55 19.57 1.99
N GLY A 74 14.51 19.00 3.20
CA GLY A 74 14.69 19.74 4.46
C GLY A 74 16.00 19.54 5.23
N THR A 75 16.88 18.62 4.86
CA THR A 75 18.22 18.49 5.48
C THR A 75 19.25 17.96 4.48
N ASP A 76 20.52 18.34 4.66
CA ASP A 76 21.73 17.93 3.93
C ASP A 76 21.55 16.76 2.95
N THR A 77 21.09 17.08 1.73
CA THR A 77 20.74 16.12 0.66
C THR A 77 21.95 15.35 0.12
N HIS A 78 23.14 15.60 0.68
CA HIS A 78 24.38 14.92 0.36
C HIS A 78 24.55 13.59 1.10
N LYS A 79 23.86 13.37 2.23
CA LYS A 79 23.99 12.09 2.95
C LYS A 79 23.26 10.96 2.22
N PRO A 80 23.91 9.80 2.02
CA PRO A 80 23.25 8.63 1.47
C PRO A 80 22.12 8.11 2.37
N CYS A 81 20.92 7.98 1.80
CA CYS A 81 19.73 7.46 2.47
C CYS A 81 19.02 6.42 1.58
N TRP A 82 18.09 5.65 2.16
CA TRP A 82 17.22 4.74 1.43
C TRP A 82 15.88 5.41 1.09
N PHE A 83 15.74 5.90 -0.14
CA PHE A 83 14.54 6.56 -0.65
C PHE A 83 13.56 5.55 -1.23
N PHE A 84 12.96 4.73 -0.36
CA PHE A 84 12.08 3.62 -0.78
C PHE A 84 10.86 4.07 -1.58
N TYR A 85 10.34 5.27 -1.30
CA TYR A 85 9.22 5.85 -2.06
C TYR A 85 9.48 6.00 -3.57
N LEU A 86 10.74 5.99 -4.02
CA LEU A 86 11.08 5.99 -5.45
C LEU A 86 10.65 4.72 -6.17
N MET A 87 10.30 3.64 -5.46
CA MET A 87 9.63 2.48 -6.05
C MET A 87 8.23 2.83 -6.57
N ASP A 88 7.51 3.70 -5.87
CA ASP A 88 6.21 4.18 -6.34
C ASP A 88 6.39 5.14 -7.53
N GLU A 89 7.37 6.05 -7.48
CA GLU A 89 7.71 6.89 -8.64
C GLU A 89 8.05 6.02 -9.86
N LEU A 90 8.86 4.96 -9.70
CA LEU A 90 9.18 4.02 -10.78
C LEU A 90 7.91 3.41 -11.38
N ARG A 91 7.00 2.90 -10.54
CA ARG A 91 5.73 2.32 -11.00
C ARG A 91 4.89 3.33 -11.76
N MET A 92 4.83 4.56 -11.29
CA MET A 92 4.07 5.66 -11.89
C MET A 92 4.64 6.12 -13.24
N GLU A 93 5.96 6.04 -13.43
CA GLU A 93 6.63 6.38 -14.69
C GLU A 93 6.52 5.25 -15.74
N VAL A 94 6.37 3.99 -15.30
CA VAL A 94 6.29 2.83 -16.20
C VAL A 94 4.85 2.50 -16.62
N ARG A 95 3.85 2.85 -15.80
CA ARG A 95 2.45 2.46 -16.04
C ARG A 95 1.86 3.11 -17.31
N PRO A 96 0.96 2.41 -18.04
CA PRO A 96 0.19 3.03 -19.11
C PRO A 96 -0.84 4.04 -18.58
N SER A 97 -1.32 4.91 -19.47
CA SER A 97 -2.31 5.96 -19.21
C SER A 97 -3.71 5.36 -18.97
N SER A 98 -3.96 4.86 -17.76
CA SER A 98 -5.24 4.32 -17.24
C SER A 98 -5.96 3.29 -18.15
N GLY A 99 -7.17 2.85 -17.74
CA GLY A 99 -8.00 1.92 -18.49
C GLY A 99 -7.60 0.43 -18.37
N PRO A 100 -8.15 -0.47 -19.22
CA PRO A 100 -7.96 -1.93 -19.08
C PRO A 100 -6.50 -2.38 -19.12
N GLN A 101 -5.64 -1.64 -19.85
CA GLN A 101 -4.21 -1.91 -19.93
C GLN A 101 -3.50 -1.68 -18.59
N TYR A 102 -4.01 -0.75 -17.76
CA TYR A 102 -3.48 -0.49 -16.43
C TYR A 102 -3.72 -1.67 -15.49
N ALA A 103 -4.91 -2.30 -15.50
CA ALA A 103 -5.18 -3.47 -14.66
C ALA A 103 -4.27 -4.66 -15.02
N VAL A 104 -4.06 -4.91 -16.32
CA VAL A 104 -3.13 -5.95 -16.79
C VAL A 104 -1.69 -5.62 -16.38
N PHE A 105 -1.27 -4.37 -16.55
CA PHE A 105 0.03 -3.88 -16.11
C PHE A 105 0.25 -4.09 -14.62
N GLN A 106 -0.71 -3.64 -13.79
CA GLN A 106 -0.63 -3.73 -12.33
C GLN A 106 -0.53 -5.18 -11.87
N SER A 107 -1.34 -6.08 -12.44
CA SER A 107 -1.28 -7.51 -12.13
C SER A 107 0.10 -8.11 -12.43
N LYS A 108 0.68 -7.81 -13.60
CA LYS A 108 2.03 -8.27 -13.97
C LYS A 108 3.12 -7.65 -13.09
N PHE A 109 3.00 -6.35 -12.78
CA PHE A 109 3.95 -5.63 -11.95
C PHE A 109 3.97 -6.19 -10.54
N ASP A 110 2.80 -6.45 -9.95
CA ASP A 110 2.67 -7.02 -8.61
C ASP A 110 3.23 -8.44 -8.60
N ALA A 111 2.89 -9.28 -9.59
CA ALA A 111 3.42 -10.63 -9.71
C ALA A 111 4.96 -10.66 -9.83
N PHE A 112 5.54 -9.76 -10.64
CA PHE A 112 6.99 -9.64 -10.78
C PHE A 112 7.66 -9.18 -9.47
N SER A 113 7.09 -8.15 -8.84
CA SER A 113 7.67 -7.48 -7.66
C SER A 113 7.56 -8.35 -6.42
N CYS A 114 6.44 -9.05 -6.21
CA CYS A 114 6.22 -9.95 -5.08
C CYS A 114 7.15 -11.17 -5.03
N ARG A 115 8.02 -11.36 -6.04
CA ARG A 115 9.12 -12.33 -5.96
C ARG A 115 10.23 -11.88 -5.00
N TYR A 116 10.22 -10.61 -4.58
CA TYR A 116 11.26 -10.00 -3.78
C TYR A 116 10.71 -9.32 -2.51
N PRO A 117 11.47 -9.26 -1.41
CA PRO A 117 11.06 -8.53 -0.20
C PRO A 117 10.75 -7.06 -0.46
N TRP A 118 11.60 -6.37 -1.24
CA TRP A 118 11.39 -4.96 -1.59
C TRP A 118 10.11 -4.75 -2.40
N GLY A 119 9.77 -5.70 -3.27
CA GLY A 119 8.61 -5.60 -4.14
C GLY A 119 7.33 -5.91 -3.39
N ALA A 120 7.33 -6.94 -2.53
CA ALA A 120 6.25 -7.23 -1.60
C ALA A 120 5.91 -6.01 -0.72
N LEU A 121 6.92 -5.36 -0.16
CA LEU A 121 6.73 -4.12 0.60
C LEU A 121 6.20 -3.00 -0.30
N ALA A 122 6.75 -2.81 -1.51
CA ALA A 122 6.34 -1.73 -2.39
C ALA A 122 4.86 -1.82 -2.75
N VAL A 123 4.38 -3.01 -3.14
CA VAL A 123 2.98 -3.22 -3.50
C VAL A 123 2.04 -3.09 -2.30
N ALA A 124 2.47 -3.49 -1.10
CA ALA A 124 1.66 -3.36 0.11
C ALA A 124 1.59 -1.92 0.64
N THR A 125 2.59 -1.08 0.34
CA THR A 125 2.58 0.33 0.73
C THR A 125 1.98 1.27 -0.32
N SER A 126 1.58 0.73 -1.48
CA SER A 126 1.09 1.48 -2.63
C SER A 126 -0.38 1.90 -2.44
N PRO A 127 -0.73 3.19 -2.62
CA PRO A 127 -2.09 3.71 -2.41
C PRO A 127 -3.05 3.45 -3.59
N THR A 128 -2.92 2.31 -4.27
CA THR A 128 -3.72 2.02 -5.49
C THR A 128 -5.07 1.41 -5.17
N GLU A 129 -5.98 1.48 -6.16
CA GLU A 129 -7.18 0.63 -6.25
C GLU A 129 -6.90 -0.79 -5.75
N SER A 130 -7.83 -1.29 -4.95
CA SER A 130 -7.65 -2.42 -4.07
C SER A 130 -8.95 -3.23 -4.03
N THR A 131 -8.91 -4.42 -4.64
CA THR A 131 -9.94 -5.45 -4.42
C THR A 131 -9.55 -6.33 -3.23
N ILE A 132 -10.51 -7.07 -2.67
CA ILE A 132 -10.27 -8.05 -1.60
C ILE A 132 -9.14 -9.03 -2.01
N ASP A 133 -9.20 -9.55 -3.23
CA ASP A 133 -8.19 -10.47 -3.78
C ASP A 133 -6.80 -9.84 -3.88
N LEU A 134 -6.74 -8.57 -4.27
CA LEU A 134 -5.47 -7.87 -4.43
C LEU A 134 -4.84 -7.56 -3.08
N VAL A 135 -5.63 -7.05 -2.13
CA VAL A 135 -5.19 -6.75 -0.77
C VAL A 135 -4.70 -8.02 -0.08
N SER A 136 -5.48 -9.11 -0.18
CA SER A 136 -5.09 -10.41 0.40
C SER A 136 -3.72 -10.87 -0.11
N ARG A 137 -3.51 -10.86 -1.44
CA ARG A 137 -2.23 -11.27 -2.06
C ARG A 137 -1.06 -10.38 -1.65
N ARG A 138 -1.27 -9.07 -1.53
CA ARG A 138 -0.23 -8.13 -1.10
C ARG A 138 0.19 -8.35 0.35
N LEU A 139 -0.78 -8.56 1.23
CA LEU A 139 -0.51 -8.89 2.63
C LEU A 139 0.24 -10.21 2.76
N GLU A 140 -0.14 -11.23 1.99
CA GLU A 140 0.59 -12.50 1.95
C GLU A 140 2.02 -12.37 1.48
N ALA A 141 2.26 -11.57 0.43
CA ALA A 141 3.61 -11.34 -0.07
C ALA A 141 4.49 -10.67 1.00
N VAL A 142 3.95 -9.75 1.80
CA VAL A 142 4.71 -9.19 2.94
C VAL A 142 4.94 -10.24 4.01
N LEU A 143 3.93 -11.06 4.33
CA LEU A 143 4.03 -12.11 5.34
C LEU A 143 5.07 -13.18 4.99
N SER A 144 5.26 -13.48 3.69
CA SER A 144 6.27 -14.46 3.24
C SER A 144 7.71 -13.95 3.42
N PHE A 145 7.91 -12.63 3.45
CA PHE A 145 9.21 -12.00 3.69
C PHE A 145 9.32 -11.29 5.04
N TRP A 146 8.40 -11.58 5.97
CA TRP A 146 8.23 -10.83 7.22
C TRP A 146 9.52 -10.68 8.01
N GLU A 147 10.22 -11.79 8.29
CA GLU A 147 11.42 -11.78 9.13
C GLU A 147 12.55 -10.94 8.54
N GLN A 148 12.67 -10.94 7.21
CA GLN A 148 13.68 -10.13 6.52
C GLN A 148 13.32 -8.64 6.59
N LEU A 149 12.04 -8.32 6.34
CA LEU A 149 11.56 -6.94 6.32
C LEU A 149 11.55 -6.32 7.73
N ASP A 150 11.23 -7.08 8.78
CA ASP A 150 11.18 -6.58 10.17
C ASP A 150 12.55 -6.17 10.73
N THR A 151 13.64 -6.54 10.05
CA THR A 151 14.98 -6.02 10.37
C THR A 151 15.13 -4.53 10.07
N LEU A 152 14.25 -3.93 9.28
CA LEU A 152 14.32 -2.54 8.83
C LEU A 152 13.52 -1.59 9.72
N ARG A 153 13.67 -0.29 9.48
CA ARG A 153 12.82 0.76 10.06
C ARG A 153 12.22 1.60 8.95
N TYR A 154 10.99 2.06 9.14
CA TYR A 154 10.24 2.74 8.09
C TYR A 154 9.90 4.16 8.54
N LEU A 155 10.40 5.15 7.82
CA LEU A 155 10.14 6.56 8.09
C LEU A 155 8.99 7.07 7.20
N ARG A 156 7.94 7.56 7.86
CA ARG A 156 6.87 8.41 7.31
C ARG A 156 6.74 9.62 8.24
N ILE A 157 5.54 9.92 8.74
CA ILE A 157 5.26 10.91 9.81
C ILE A 157 6.10 10.65 11.06
N ARG A 158 6.42 9.39 11.31
CA ARG A 158 7.32 8.92 12.36
C ARG A 158 8.04 7.67 11.89
N GLN A 159 8.96 7.17 12.71
CA GLN A 159 9.60 5.88 12.48
C GLN A 159 8.71 4.73 12.96
N PHE A 160 8.58 3.69 12.15
CA PHE A 160 7.80 2.48 12.40
C PHE A 160 8.68 1.22 12.35
N THR A 161 8.29 0.19 13.11
CA THR A 161 8.64 -1.22 12.82
C THR A 161 7.78 -1.74 11.68
N LEU A 162 8.06 -2.95 11.14
CA LEU A 162 7.18 -3.52 10.11
C LEU A 162 5.77 -3.74 10.67
N ALA A 163 5.66 -4.32 11.86
CA ALA A 163 4.38 -4.54 12.53
C ALA A 163 3.56 -3.25 12.67
N SER A 164 4.19 -2.17 13.15
CA SER A 164 3.49 -0.89 13.32
C SER A 164 3.14 -0.22 11.98
N LEU A 165 4.00 -0.35 10.95
CA LEU A 165 3.70 0.16 9.61
C LEU A 165 2.51 -0.57 9.00
N MET A 166 2.49 -1.90 9.04
CA MET A 166 1.42 -2.70 8.45
C MET A 166 0.10 -2.48 9.19
N HIS A 167 0.12 -2.41 10.52
CA HIS A 167 -1.07 -2.04 11.29
C HIS A 167 -1.59 -0.65 10.91
N PHE A 168 -0.69 0.34 10.80
CA PHE A 168 -1.08 1.70 10.41
C PHE A 168 -1.71 1.75 9.01
N LEU A 169 -1.11 1.06 8.04
CA LEU A 169 -1.59 1.06 6.65
C LEU A 169 -2.89 0.31 6.45
N TYR A 170 -3.09 -0.77 7.20
CA TYR A 170 -4.20 -1.70 7.03
C TYR A 170 -5.17 -1.66 8.20
N GLU A 171 -5.21 -0.59 8.99
CA GLU A 171 -6.14 -0.50 10.14
C GLU A 171 -7.59 -0.67 9.68
N GLY A 172 -7.98 0.00 8.59
CA GLY A 172 -9.31 -0.11 7.99
C GLY A 172 -9.64 -1.55 7.60
N THR A 173 -8.73 -2.21 6.88
CA THR A 173 -8.82 -3.63 6.48
C THR A 173 -8.92 -4.55 7.70
N ILE A 174 -8.03 -4.41 8.68
CA ILE A 174 -8.00 -5.26 9.88
C ILE A 174 -9.34 -5.15 10.61
N ARG A 175 -9.82 -3.93 10.86
CA ARG A 175 -11.09 -3.74 11.56
C ARG A 175 -12.30 -4.19 10.74
N MET A 176 -12.23 -4.20 9.42
CA MET A 176 -13.29 -4.75 8.56
C MET A 176 -13.36 -6.28 8.68
N TRP A 177 -12.21 -6.94 8.72
CA TRP A 177 -12.08 -8.39 8.52
C TRP A 177 -11.82 -9.19 9.80
N VAL A 178 -11.47 -8.52 10.91
CA VAL A 178 -11.15 -9.16 12.19
C VAL A 178 -11.91 -8.47 13.32
N ASP A 179 -12.91 -9.16 13.88
CA ASP A 179 -13.82 -8.59 14.89
C ASP A 179 -13.16 -8.41 16.27
N ALA A 180 -12.22 -9.29 16.62
CA ALA A 180 -11.47 -9.23 17.87
C ALA A 180 -9.99 -9.55 17.62
N PRO A 181 -9.17 -8.57 17.19
CA PRO A 181 -7.77 -8.81 16.87
C PRO A 181 -7.01 -9.27 18.12
N ALA A 182 -6.39 -10.44 18.04
CA ALA A 182 -5.61 -11.04 19.10
C ALA A 182 -4.26 -11.53 18.57
N GLY A 183 -3.23 -11.51 19.43
CA GLY A 183 -1.88 -11.95 19.08
C GLY A 183 -1.04 -10.86 18.42
N SER A 184 -0.05 -11.29 17.63
CA SER A 184 0.83 -10.36 16.92
C SER A 184 0.14 -9.77 15.69
N VAL A 185 0.61 -8.62 15.18
CA VAL A 185 0.12 -8.05 13.91
C VAL A 185 0.19 -9.08 12.76
N LYS A 186 1.23 -9.93 12.77
CA LYS A 186 1.41 -11.00 11.80
C LYS A 186 0.24 -11.99 11.82
N ASP A 187 -0.24 -12.35 13.01
CA ASP A 187 -1.36 -13.29 13.21
C ASP A 187 -2.70 -12.64 12.82
N VAL A 188 -2.90 -11.38 13.21
CA VAL A 188 -4.08 -10.59 12.83
C VAL A 188 -4.20 -10.46 11.31
N LEU A 189 -3.09 -10.17 10.60
CA LEU A 189 -3.10 -10.09 9.14
C LEU A 189 -3.42 -11.43 8.48
N ARG A 190 -2.92 -12.55 9.02
CA ARG A 190 -3.27 -13.90 8.51
C ARG A 190 -4.76 -14.19 8.67
N ALA A 191 -5.33 -13.89 9.83
CA ALA A 191 -6.77 -14.05 10.08
C ALA A 191 -7.60 -13.18 9.12
N ALA A 192 -7.17 -11.94 8.86
CA ALA A 192 -7.82 -11.07 7.89
C ALA A 192 -7.79 -11.66 6.48
N ILE A 193 -6.65 -12.18 6.02
CA ILE A 193 -6.50 -12.83 4.71
C ILE A 193 -7.42 -14.05 4.59
N GLU A 194 -7.42 -14.91 5.61
CA GLU A 194 -8.26 -16.10 5.62
C GLU A 194 -9.74 -15.73 5.55
N ARG A 195 -10.17 -14.70 6.29
CA ARG A 195 -11.56 -14.25 6.26
C ARG A 195 -11.92 -13.63 4.91
N MET A 196 -11.07 -12.76 4.37
CA MET A 196 -11.25 -12.12 3.06
C MET A 196 -11.51 -13.15 1.95
N ARG A 197 -10.77 -14.25 1.95
CA ARG A 197 -10.87 -15.30 0.91
C ARG A 197 -12.14 -16.14 0.97
N ASN A 198 -12.68 -16.31 2.17
CA ASN A 198 -13.78 -17.23 2.43
C ASN A 198 -15.12 -16.51 2.62
N ALA A 199 -15.13 -15.17 2.61
CA ALA A 199 -16.33 -14.39 2.80
C ALA A 199 -17.28 -14.51 1.59
N SER A 200 -18.56 -14.71 1.87
CA SER A 200 -19.62 -14.61 0.86
C SER A 200 -19.91 -13.13 0.53
N GLU A 201 -20.59 -12.88 -0.58
CA GLU A 201 -21.05 -11.52 -0.92
C GLU A 201 -21.98 -10.96 0.17
N ASP A 202 -22.86 -11.79 0.75
CA ASP A 202 -23.73 -11.40 1.86
C ASP A 202 -22.92 -10.99 3.09
N GLU A 203 -21.84 -11.71 3.40
CA GLU A 203 -20.95 -11.35 4.49
C GLU A 203 -20.22 -10.03 4.19
N ILE A 204 -19.67 -9.88 2.99
CA ILE A 204 -18.99 -8.66 2.55
C ILE A 204 -19.92 -7.46 2.73
N GLN A 205 -21.15 -7.56 2.24
CA GLN A 205 -22.15 -6.50 2.35
C GLN A 205 -22.51 -6.21 3.81
N THR A 206 -22.75 -7.25 4.62
CA THR A 206 -23.07 -7.10 6.05
C THR A 206 -21.95 -6.38 6.80
N ARG A 207 -20.69 -6.78 6.56
CA ARG A 207 -19.52 -6.14 7.16
C ARG A 207 -19.39 -4.69 6.70
N LEU A 208 -19.48 -4.43 5.39
CA LEU A 208 -19.38 -3.08 4.84
C LEU A 208 -20.41 -2.13 5.48
N MET A 209 -21.67 -2.56 5.54
CA MET A 209 -22.75 -1.79 6.19
C MET A 209 -22.44 -1.48 7.64
N ARG A 210 -22.08 -2.51 8.43
CA ARG A 210 -21.72 -2.35 9.84
C ARG A 210 -20.58 -1.33 10.00
N ARG A 211 -19.53 -1.43 9.18
CA ARG A 211 -18.36 -0.53 9.26
C ARG A 211 -18.71 0.91 8.92
N LEU A 212 -19.58 1.14 7.93
CA LEU A 212 -20.05 2.48 7.58
C LEU A 212 -20.85 3.12 8.71
N HIS A 213 -21.74 2.35 9.36
CA HIS A 213 -22.48 2.84 10.52
C HIS A 213 -21.57 3.13 11.72
N GLU A 214 -20.65 2.22 12.06
CA GLU A 214 -19.66 2.43 13.12
C GLU A 214 -18.80 3.69 12.87
N PHE A 215 -18.44 3.93 11.60
CA PHE A 215 -17.68 5.12 11.22
C PHE A 215 -18.53 6.39 11.32
N ALA A 216 -19.79 6.35 10.88
CA ALA A 216 -20.72 7.47 11.00
C ALA A 216 -20.98 7.88 12.47
N ASP A 217 -20.95 6.93 13.41
CA ASP A 217 -21.05 7.23 14.85
C ASP A 217 -19.80 7.91 15.41
N THR A 218 -18.63 7.43 14.99
CA THR A 218 -17.35 7.78 15.63
C THR A 218 -16.63 8.96 14.99
N GLU A 219 -16.92 9.32 13.75
CA GLU A 219 -16.17 10.35 13.01
C GLU A 219 -16.52 11.77 13.49
N PRO A 220 -15.61 12.47 14.20
CA PRO A 220 -15.87 13.80 14.75
C PRO A 220 -16.24 14.86 13.70
N GLU A 221 -15.74 14.74 12.46
CA GLU A 221 -15.89 15.78 11.45
C GLU A 221 -17.23 15.75 10.70
N LEU A 222 -17.99 14.67 10.80
CA LEU A 222 -19.33 14.57 10.20
C LEU A 222 -20.32 15.45 10.97
N LYS A 223 -21.00 16.35 10.26
CA LYS A 223 -21.94 17.35 10.81
C LYS A 223 -23.35 16.78 10.97
N HIS A 224 -23.77 15.89 10.08
CA HIS A 224 -25.13 15.37 9.96
C HIS A 224 -25.20 13.87 10.25
N ARG A 225 -24.57 13.41 11.35
CA ARG A 225 -24.44 11.98 11.69
C ARG A 225 -25.78 11.27 11.87
N GLU A 226 -26.77 11.90 12.50
CA GLU A 226 -28.10 11.30 12.70
C GLU A 226 -28.82 11.08 11.37
N TRP A 227 -28.63 11.98 10.40
CA TRP A 227 -29.15 11.79 9.05
C TRP A 227 -28.42 10.66 8.32
N LEU A 228 -27.09 10.59 8.39
CA LEU A 228 -26.33 9.49 7.79
C LEU A 228 -26.74 8.11 8.34
N LYS A 229 -27.10 8.05 9.61
CA LYS A 229 -27.56 6.82 10.28
C LYS A 229 -29.05 6.52 10.07
N SER A 230 -29.79 7.43 9.44
CA SER A 230 -31.20 7.21 9.15
C SER A 230 -31.36 6.03 8.20
N GLN A 231 -32.40 5.23 8.44
CA GLN A 231 -32.63 3.98 7.73
C GLN A 231 -32.65 4.21 6.20
N GLY A 232 -31.82 3.46 5.47
CA GLY A 232 -31.80 3.46 4.01
C GLY A 232 -30.90 4.51 3.37
N VAL A 233 -30.33 5.47 4.12
CA VAL A 233 -29.48 6.54 3.56
C VAL A 233 -28.18 5.97 3.01
N ILE A 234 -27.43 5.24 3.84
CA ILE A 234 -26.16 4.61 3.43
C ILE A 234 -26.41 3.53 2.39
N GLU A 235 -27.47 2.73 2.55
CA GLU A 235 -27.83 1.65 1.63
C GLU A 235 -28.14 2.19 0.23
N ALA A 236 -28.93 3.26 0.14
CA ALA A 236 -29.28 3.88 -1.14
C ALA A 236 -28.03 4.42 -1.86
N GLU A 237 -27.12 5.08 -1.13
CA GLU A 237 -25.88 5.57 -1.74
C GLU A 237 -24.94 4.42 -2.14
N LEU A 238 -24.88 3.32 -1.40
CA LEU A 238 -24.12 2.15 -1.82
C LEU A 238 -24.67 1.51 -3.09
N VAL A 239 -26.00 1.40 -3.22
CA VAL A 239 -26.64 0.94 -4.46
C VAL A 239 -26.32 1.87 -5.62
N HIS A 240 -26.35 3.19 -5.39
CA HIS A 240 -25.94 4.18 -6.39
C HIS A 240 -24.46 4.04 -6.76
N THR A 241 -23.57 3.92 -5.77
CA THR A 241 -22.12 3.79 -5.96
C THR A 241 -21.78 2.52 -6.73
N LYS A 242 -22.42 1.39 -6.41
CA LYS A 242 -22.27 0.13 -7.15
C LYS A 242 -22.55 0.29 -8.65
N LYS A 243 -23.52 1.14 -9.01
CA LYS A 243 -23.92 1.39 -10.40
C LYS A 243 -23.02 2.39 -11.10
N THR A 244 -22.60 3.45 -10.39
CA THR A 244 -21.93 4.61 -11.00
C THR A 244 -20.41 4.53 -10.90
N TYR A 245 -19.88 3.96 -9.80
CA TYR A 245 -18.45 3.90 -9.45
C TYR A 245 -18.11 2.53 -8.83
N PRO A 246 -18.22 1.42 -9.60
CA PRO A 246 -17.99 0.07 -9.08
C PRO A 246 -16.59 -0.12 -8.48
N GLU A 247 -15.57 0.55 -9.00
CA GLU A 247 -14.19 0.55 -8.47
C GLU A 247 -14.11 1.14 -7.05
N ARG A 248 -14.85 2.22 -6.78
CA ARG A 248 -14.91 2.83 -5.45
C ARG A 248 -15.52 1.87 -4.43
N LEU A 249 -16.53 1.10 -4.84
CA LEU A 249 -17.13 0.09 -3.97
C LEU A 249 -16.13 -1.03 -3.63
N GLU A 250 -15.36 -1.49 -4.61
CA GLU A 250 -14.33 -2.50 -4.37
C GLU A 250 -13.24 -2.01 -3.40
N ASP A 251 -12.81 -0.75 -3.53
CA ASP A 251 -11.88 -0.13 -2.58
C ASP A 251 -12.45 -0.07 -1.16
N MET A 252 -13.73 0.26 -1.02
CA MET A 252 -14.44 0.25 0.28
C MET A 252 -14.51 -1.15 0.89
N LYS A 253 -14.69 -2.18 0.07
CA LYS A 253 -14.70 -3.58 0.51
C LYS A 253 -13.32 -4.06 0.98
N ALA A 254 -12.23 -3.49 0.47
CA ALA A 254 -10.88 -4.00 0.72
C ALA A 254 -10.07 -3.17 1.74
N MET A 255 -10.08 -1.85 1.60
CA MET A 255 -9.22 -0.92 2.37
C MET A 255 -10.00 0.00 3.30
N GLY A 256 -11.29 0.18 3.05
CA GLY A 256 -12.18 0.94 3.92
C GLY A 256 -11.94 2.47 3.99
N PRO A 257 -11.84 3.21 2.88
CA PRO A 257 -11.88 4.68 2.87
C PRO A 257 -13.28 5.24 3.25
N TYR A 258 -13.84 4.81 4.38
CA TYR A 258 -15.21 5.11 4.80
C TYR A 258 -15.44 6.61 5.06
N ALA A 259 -14.44 7.30 5.64
CA ALA A 259 -14.51 8.73 5.90
C ALA A 259 -14.86 9.53 4.64
N GLY A 260 -14.08 9.33 3.57
CA GLY A 260 -14.29 10.04 2.30
C GLY A 260 -15.65 9.73 1.66
N PHE A 261 -16.13 8.49 1.79
CA PHE A 261 -17.49 8.12 1.34
C PHE A 261 -18.57 8.87 2.12
N LEU A 262 -18.52 8.87 3.44
CA LEU A 262 -19.52 9.54 4.27
C LEU A 262 -19.48 11.07 4.12
N SER A 263 -18.29 11.67 4.02
CA SER A 263 -18.13 13.10 3.77
C SER A 263 -18.66 13.53 2.40
N ASP A 264 -18.48 12.70 1.36
CA ASP A 264 -19.04 12.98 0.03
C ASP A 264 -20.57 12.88 0.05
N LEU A 265 -21.11 11.89 0.76
CA LEU A 265 -22.56 11.71 0.93
C LEU A 265 -23.19 12.90 1.65
N GLU A 266 -22.59 13.37 2.74
CA GLU A 266 -23.02 14.58 3.46
C GLU A 266 -22.94 15.83 2.58
N ARG A 267 -21.90 15.97 1.74
CA ARG A 267 -21.77 17.12 0.83
C ARG A 267 -22.81 17.10 -0.30
N LYS A 268 -23.20 15.92 -0.76
CA LYS A 268 -24.19 15.72 -1.83
C LYS A 268 -25.61 16.03 -1.35
N TYR A 269 -25.88 15.78 -0.06
CA TYR A 269 -27.15 16.08 0.58
C TYR A 269 -26.90 16.84 1.89
N PRO A 270 -26.43 18.10 1.81
CA PRO A 270 -26.32 18.93 3.00
C PRO A 270 -27.75 19.09 3.51
N GLY A 271 -28.06 18.52 4.67
CA GLY A 271 -29.44 18.39 5.14
C GLY A 271 -30.23 19.69 5.00
N ASP A 272 -31.46 19.58 4.49
CA ASP A 272 -32.47 20.65 4.56
C ASP A 272 -32.71 21.07 6.03
#